data_AF-A0A2S8F6I5-F1
#
_entry.id   AF-A0A2S8F6I5-F1
#
_cell.length_a   1.000
_cell.length_b   1.000
_cell.length_c   1.000
_cell.angle_alpha   90.00
_cell.angle_beta   90.00
_cell.angle_gamma   90.00
#
_symmetry.space_group_name_H-M   'P 1'
#
loop_
_entity.id
_entity.type
_entity.pdbx_description
1 polymer ?
#
loop_
_entity_poly.entity_id
_entity_poly.type
_entity_poly.pdbx_seq_one_letter_code
_entity_poly.pdbx_strand_id
1 'polypeptide(L)'
;MHLLDVTKILGSRERPMFLLAELWVNRKTARDFYGAEPVIAEEPGLGLADYWGVQFDCGMKIFFEFFHLSSECGLIYSDMPCVQHLQRHLRLWHDALQIFPEDVFELDRNSMIQRFHHVMPELLELHAYQVWRQGDDGNPMPMGDPTTRRDAQCWSAELESSMHKQIYWVSRCDDVSSKTQPLWPDGR
;
A
#
# COMPACT_ATOMS: atom_id res chain seq x y z
N MET A 1 -2.62 11.40 -8.19
CA MET A 1 -1.21 10.90 -8.13
C MET A 1 -0.25 12.06 -8.36
N HIS A 2 0.75 12.19 -7.49
CA HIS A 2 1.78 13.23 -7.57
C HIS A 2 3.17 12.60 -7.55
N LEU A 3 4.11 13.13 -8.34
CA LEU A 3 5.51 12.70 -8.32
C LEU A 3 6.22 13.22 -7.07
N LEU A 4 7.05 12.39 -6.46
CA LEU A 4 7.87 12.71 -5.31
C LEU A 4 9.30 13.04 -5.73
N ASP A 5 9.92 13.98 -5.00
CA ASP A 5 11.34 14.26 -5.09
C ASP A 5 12.13 13.12 -4.41
N VAL A 6 12.52 12.12 -5.21
CA VAL A 6 13.22 10.93 -4.71
C VAL A 6 14.65 11.22 -4.27
N THR A 7 15.26 12.33 -4.67
CA THR A 7 16.64 12.69 -4.25
C THR A 7 16.79 12.84 -2.74
N LYS A 8 15.69 13.13 -2.03
CA LYS A 8 15.63 13.25 -0.57
C LYS A 8 15.33 11.93 0.14
N ILE A 9 15.09 10.88 -0.62
CA ILE A 9 14.56 9.60 -0.14
C ILE A 9 15.56 8.47 -0.42
N LEU A 10 16.31 8.54 -1.53
CA LEU A 10 17.41 7.62 -1.82
C LEU A 10 18.44 7.63 -0.68
N GLY A 11 18.68 6.45 -0.10
CA GLY A 11 19.55 6.28 1.06
C GLY A 11 19.08 6.94 2.36
N SER A 12 17.88 7.54 2.38
CA SER A 12 17.36 8.22 3.57
C SER A 12 17.04 7.21 4.67
N ARG A 13 17.63 7.45 5.84
CA ARG A 13 17.37 6.67 7.06
C ARG A 13 16.29 7.29 7.94
N GLU A 14 15.59 8.30 7.45
CA GLU A 14 14.63 9.09 8.22
C GLU A 14 13.19 8.63 8.04
N ARG A 15 12.92 7.73 7.09
CA ARG A 15 11.59 7.19 6.82
C ARG A 15 11.66 5.68 6.55
N PRO A 16 10.63 4.92 6.93
CA PRO A 16 10.57 3.51 6.61
C PRO A 16 10.26 3.31 5.12
N MET A 17 10.93 2.34 4.51
CA MET A 17 10.78 1.97 3.11
C MET A 17 10.76 0.45 3.02
N PHE A 18 9.58 -0.12 2.81
CA PHE A 18 9.38 -1.57 2.79
C PHE A 18 9.43 -2.07 1.35
N LEU A 19 10.37 -2.97 1.03
CA LEU A 19 10.40 -3.69 -0.24
C LEU A 19 9.26 -4.72 -0.27
N LEU A 20 8.36 -4.63 -1.25
CA LEU A 20 7.13 -5.44 -1.28
C LEU A 20 6.96 -6.30 -2.53
N ALA A 21 7.50 -5.88 -3.67
CA ALA A 21 7.27 -6.58 -4.93
C ALA A 21 8.38 -6.31 -5.95
N GLU A 22 8.42 -7.19 -6.95
CA GLU A 22 9.04 -6.94 -8.25
C GLU A 22 7.97 -6.53 -9.26
N LEU A 23 8.34 -5.66 -10.18
CA LEU A 23 7.53 -5.25 -11.32
C LEU A 23 8.24 -5.64 -12.61
N TRP A 24 7.70 -6.64 -13.29
CA TRP A 24 8.24 -7.22 -14.52
C TRP A 24 7.80 -6.44 -15.74
N VAL A 25 8.26 -5.19 -15.82
CA VAL A 25 8.09 -4.31 -16.99
C VAL A 25 9.43 -3.71 -17.36
N ASN A 26 9.65 -3.44 -18.64
CA ASN A 26 10.86 -2.77 -19.06
C ASN A 26 10.86 -1.28 -18.64
N ARG A 27 12.06 -0.70 -18.55
CA ARG A 27 12.27 0.71 -18.16
C ARG A 27 11.50 1.73 -19.01
N LYS A 28 11.31 1.45 -20.30
CA LYS A 28 10.54 2.33 -21.20
C LYS A 28 9.06 2.34 -20.80
N THR A 29 8.46 1.18 -20.57
CA THR A 29 7.08 1.05 -20.10
C THR A 29 6.88 1.78 -18.77
N ALA A 30 7.83 1.63 -17.83
CA ALA A 30 7.79 2.35 -16.56
C ALA A 30 7.82 3.88 -16.78
N ARG A 31 8.77 4.39 -17.57
CA ARG A 31 8.86 5.82 -17.90
C ARG A 31 7.59 6.36 -18.55
N ASP A 32 7.03 5.63 -19.52
CA ASP A 32 5.82 6.03 -20.24
C ASP A 32 4.60 6.10 -19.29
N PHE A 33 4.54 5.24 -18.27
CA PHE A 33 3.49 5.27 -17.25
C PHE A 33 3.61 6.49 -16.31
N TYR A 34 4.81 6.82 -15.85
CA TYR A 34 4.99 7.96 -14.94
C TYR A 34 4.90 9.31 -15.66
N GLY A 35 5.15 9.34 -16.96
CA GLY A 35 5.15 10.57 -17.76
C GLY A 35 6.24 11.57 -17.33
N ALA A 36 7.30 11.08 -16.70
CA ALA A 36 8.41 11.89 -16.19
C ALA A 36 9.74 11.16 -16.23
N GLU A 37 10.82 11.94 -16.37
CA GLU A 37 12.18 11.42 -16.33
C GLU A 37 12.52 10.89 -14.92
N PRO A 38 13.22 9.75 -14.82
CA PRO A 38 13.68 9.23 -13.54
C PRO A 38 14.79 10.11 -12.97
N VAL A 39 14.98 10.00 -11.65
CA VAL A 39 16.27 10.33 -11.05
C VAL A 39 17.21 9.16 -11.29
N ILE A 40 18.39 9.43 -11.85
CA ILE A 40 19.41 8.41 -12.08
C ILE A 40 20.46 8.53 -11.00
N ALA A 41 20.77 7.43 -10.31
CA ALA A 41 21.82 7.38 -9.29
C ALA A 41 22.65 6.10 -9.43
N GLU A 42 23.88 6.13 -8.90
CA GLU A 42 24.75 4.96 -8.83
C GLU A 42 24.53 4.22 -7.51
N GLU A 43 24.16 2.95 -7.62
CA GLU A 43 24.00 2.04 -6.48
C GLU A 43 25.30 1.24 -6.23
N PRO A 44 25.87 1.32 -5.03
CA PRO A 44 27.13 0.65 -4.71
C PRO A 44 27.08 -0.86 -5.03
N GLY A 45 27.87 -1.28 -6.02
CA GLY A 45 27.97 -2.67 -6.44
C GLY A 45 26.87 -3.18 -7.37
N LEU A 46 25.85 -2.36 -7.68
CA LEU A 46 24.73 -2.71 -8.58
C LEU A 46 24.69 -1.84 -9.86
N GLY A 47 25.45 -0.74 -9.89
CA GLY A 47 25.57 0.14 -11.04
C GLY A 47 24.48 1.22 -11.06
N LEU A 48 24.19 1.79 -12.23
CA LEU A 48 23.17 2.84 -12.34
C LEU A 48 21.76 2.27 -12.17
N ALA A 49 20.90 3.03 -11.51
CA ALA A 49 19.48 2.75 -11.37
C ALA A 49 18.62 3.99 -11.67
N ASP A 50 17.43 3.74 -12.21
CA ASP A 50 16.37 4.73 -12.40
C ASP A 50 15.40 4.70 -11.22
N TYR A 51 15.07 5.87 -10.69
CA TYR A 51 14.17 6.03 -9.56
C TYR A 51 12.96 6.88 -9.89
N TRP A 52 11.79 6.37 -9.51
CA TRP A 52 10.54 7.12 -9.47
C TRP A 52 9.92 7.01 -8.08
N GLY A 53 9.24 8.07 -7.66
CA GLY A 53 8.44 8.10 -6.44
C GLY A 53 7.10 8.71 -6.76
N VAL A 54 6.04 8.06 -6.29
CA VAL A 54 4.67 8.52 -6.48
C VAL A 54 3.93 8.56 -5.15
N GLN A 55 3.08 9.56 -4.98
CA GLN A 55 2.10 9.61 -3.91
C GLN A 55 0.69 9.55 -4.49
N PHE A 56 -0.09 8.60 -4.01
CA PHE A 56 -1.51 8.46 -4.34
C PHE A 56 -2.35 9.40 -3.47
N ASP A 57 -3.59 9.64 -3.90
CA ASP A 57 -4.48 10.60 -3.26
C ASP A 57 -4.90 10.14 -1.84
N CYS A 58 -4.87 8.83 -1.58
CA CYS A 58 -5.02 8.24 -0.25
C CYS A 58 -3.80 8.46 0.68
N GLY A 59 -2.74 9.09 0.18
CA GLY A 59 -1.50 9.35 0.89
C GLY A 59 -0.46 8.22 0.85
N MET A 60 -0.77 7.07 0.24
CA MET A 60 0.22 5.99 0.02
C MET A 60 1.37 6.49 -0.85
N LYS A 61 2.60 6.14 -0.48
CA LYS A 61 3.80 6.48 -1.25
C LYS A 61 4.45 5.20 -1.73
N ILE A 62 4.70 5.14 -3.03
CA ILE A 62 5.36 4.00 -3.67
C ILE A 62 6.59 4.51 -4.41
N PHE A 63 7.66 3.72 -4.37
CA PHE A 63 8.91 4.03 -5.02
C PHE A 63 9.33 2.85 -5.88
N PHE A 64 9.89 3.17 -7.03
CA PHE A 64 10.30 2.21 -8.02
C PHE A 64 11.79 2.39 -8.29
N GLU A 65 12.51 1.28 -8.32
CA GLU A 65 13.93 1.21 -8.61
C GLU A 65 14.13 0.25 -9.77
N PHE A 66 14.77 0.73 -10.85
CA PHE A 66 15.10 -0.10 -12.01
C PHE A 66 16.60 -0.03 -12.30
N PHE A 67 17.30 -1.13 -12.08
CA PHE A 67 18.73 -1.23 -12.39
C PHE A 67 18.98 -1.22 -13.90
N HIS A 68 20.00 -0.50 -14.36
CA HIS A 68 20.32 -0.42 -15.79
C HIS A 68 20.88 -1.74 -16.33
N LEU A 69 21.47 -2.56 -15.45
CA LEU A 69 21.96 -3.89 -15.78
C LEU A 69 20.86 -4.95 -15.85
N SER A 70 19.68 -4.70 -15.25
CA SER A 70 18.50 -5.56 -15.34
C SER A 70 17.45 -4.88 -16.23
N SER A 71 17.28 -5.36 -17.46
CA SER A 71 16.37 -4.70 -18.41
C SER A 71 14.89 -4.98 -18.19
N GLU A 72 14.54 -5.93 -17.31
CA GLU A 72 13.22 -6.59 -17.33
C GLU A 72 12.44 -6.50 -16.01
N CYS A 73 13.05 -6.07 -14.92
CA CYS A 73 12.35 -5.92 -13.65
C CYS A 73 12.77 -4.66 -12.89
N GLY A 74 11.82 -4.12 -12.12
CA GLY A 74 12.07 -3.10 -11.11
C GLY A 74 11.63 -3.57 -9.73
N LEU A 75 12.19 -2.98 -8.69
CA LEU A 75 11.82 -3.21 -7.30
C LEU A 75 10.82 -2.15 -6.85
N ILE A 76 9.83 -2.56 -6.06
CA ILE A 76 8.81 -1.68 -5.52
C ILE A 76 8.91 -1.58 -4.00
N TYR A 77 9.06 -0.35 -3.53
CA TYR A 77 9.06 0.00 -2.13
C TYR A 77 7.81 0.81 -1.77
N SER A 78 7.37 0.71 -0.52
CA SER A 78 6.21 1.43 0.01
C SER A 78 6.53 2.03 1.38
N ASP A 79 5.85 3.12 1.73
CA ASP A 79 5.94 3.74 3.05
C ASP A 79 5.27 2.92 4.17
N MET A 80 4.46 1.92 3.80
CA MET A 80 3.81 0.96 4.70
C MET A 80 3.92 -0.46 4.14
N PRO A 81 4.09 -1.50 4.98
CA PRO A 81 4.19 -2.89 4.54
C PRO A 81 2.79 -3.49 4.31
N CYS A 82 2.04 -2.93 3.36
CA CYS A 82 0.65 -3.30 3.07
C CYS A 82 0.51 -3.73 1.61
N VAL A 83 0.72 -5.02 1.34
CA VAL A 83 0.72 -5.59 -0.02
C VAL A 83 -0.63 -5.38 -0.73
N GLN A 84 -1.75 -5.57 -0.01
CA GLN A 84 -3.08 -5.42 -0.57
C GLN A 84 -3.33 -3.99 -1.08
N HIS A 85 -2.79 -2.98 -0.38
CA HIS A 85 -2.87 -1.57 -0.79
C HIS A 85 -2.09 -1.32 -2.08
N LEU A 86 -0.87 -1.86 -2.13
CA LEU A 86 0.00 -1.79 -3.30
C LEU A 86 -0.70 -2.40 -4.52
N GLN A 87 -1.24 -3.60 -4.38
CA GLN A 87 -1.92 -4.31 -5.46
C GLN A 87 -3.13 -3.54 -6.00
N ARG A 88 -3.93 -2.91 -5.14
CA ARG A 88 -5.08 -2.10 -5.58
C ARG A 88 -4.65 -0.89 -6.40
N HIS A 89 -3.59 -0.20 -5.98
CA HIS A 89 -3.07 0.94 -6.74
C HIS A 89 -2.34 0.54 -8.03
N LEU A 90 -1.73 -0.65 -8.08
CA LEU A 90 -1.02 -1.18 -9.23
C LEU A 90 -1.82 -2.21 -10.02
N ARG A 91 -3.16 -2.19 -9.93
CA ARG A 91 -4.04 -3.16 -10.62
C ARG A 91 -3.83 -3.26 -12.13
N LEU A 92 -3.38 -2.17 -12.78
CA LEU A 92 -3.07 -2.15 -14.22
C LEU A 92 -1.88 -3.06 -14.57
N TRP A 93 -1.06 -3.41 -13.59
CA TRP A 93 0.12 -4.26 -13.73
C TRP A 93 -0.02 -5.57 -12.96
N HIS A 94 -1.25 -6.01 -12.66
CA HIS A 94 -1.50 -7.22 -11.88
C HIS A 94 -0.68 -8.42 -12.38
N ASP A 95 -0.67 -8.65 -13.70
CA ASP A 95 0.03 -9.78 -14.33
C ASP A 95 1.57 -9.63 -14.35
N ALA A 96 2.08 -8.41 -14.15
CA ALA A 96 3.51 -8.11 -14.10
C ALA A 96 4.02 -7.90 -12.67
N LEU A 97 3.15 -7.95 -11.66
CA LEU A 97 3.47 -7.66 -10.28
C LEU A 97 3.71 -8.96 -9.52
N GLN A 98 4.96 -9.21 -9.13
CA GLN A 98 5.34 -10.36 -8.32
C GLN A 98 5.56 -9.93 -6.87
N ILE A 99 4.64 -10.30 -5.98
CA ILE A 99 4.74 -10.01 -4.56
C ILE A 99 5.82 -10.89 -3.92
N PHE A 100 6.67 -10.29 -3.08
CA PHE A 100 7.60 -11.05 -2.28
C PHE A 100 6.86 -11.80 -1.16
N PRO A 101 7.19 -13.09 -0.91
CA PRO A 101 6.67 -13.81 0.24
C PRO A 101 6.96 -13.05 1.55
N GLU A 102 6.02 -13.14 2.49
CA GLU A 102 6.03 -12.33 3.71
C GLU A 102 7.26 -12.59 4.61
N ASP A 103 7.81 -13.79 4.56
CA ASP A 103 8.94 -14.26 5.34
C ASP A 103 10.30 -13.78 4.81
N VAL A 104 10.43 -13.50 3.50
CA VAL A 104 11.69 -13.12 2.86
C VAL A 104 12.30 -11.87 3.50
N PHE A 105 11.47 -10.89 3.86
CA PHE A 105 11.91 -9.62 4.45
C PHE A 105 11.38 -9.41 5.88
N GLU A 106 10.99 -10.48 6.58
CA GLU A 106 10.40 -10.36 7.91
C GLU A 106 11.32 -9.65 8.91
N LEU A 107 12.61 -10.02 8.93
CA LEU A 107 13.60 -9.41 9.83
C LEU A 107 13.76 -7.91 9.57
N ASP A 108 13.91 -7.52 8.31
CA ASP A 108 14.07 -6.12 7.91
C ASP A 108 12.80 -5.31 8.18
N ARG A 109 11.63 -5.89 7.87
CA ARG A 109 10.33 -5.30 8.20
C ARG A 109 10.19 -5.05 9.69
N ASN A 110 10.45 -6.05 10.51
CA ASN A 110 10.32 -5.95 11.97
C ASN A 110 11.32 -4.93 12.54
N SER A 111 12.56 -4.91 12.04
CA SER A 111 13.57 -3.91 12.40
C SER A 111 13.11 -2.49 12.06
N MET A 112 12.56 -2.28 10.87
CA MET A 112 12.01 -0.98 10.47
C MET A 112 10.80 -0.55 11.32
N ILE A 113 9.87 -1.46 11.61
CA ILE A 113 8.73 -1.16 12.50
C ILE A 113 9.24 -0.74 13.88
N GLN A 114 10.15 -1.51 14.47
CA GLN A 114 10.75 -1.19 15.77
C GLN A 114 11.44 0.18 15.75
N ARG A 115 12.16 0.48 14.67
CA ARG A 115 12.83 1.76 14.52
C ARG A 115 11.87 2.94 14.37
N PHE A 116 10.79 2.81 13.61
CA PHE A 116 9.98 3.96 13.18
C PHE A 116 8.61 4.07 13.87
N HIS A 117 8.16 3.10 14.66
CA HIS A 117 6.83 3.16 15.28
C HIS A 117 6.59 4.40 16.17
N HIS A 118 7.64 5.00 16.72
CA HIS A 118 7.54 6.21 17.54
C HIS A 118 7.17 7.46 16.74
N VAL A 119 7.52 7.52 15.44
CA VAL A 119 7.15 8.60 14.51
C VAL A 119 5.98 8.22 13.61
N MET A 120 5.77 6.92 13.38
CA MET A 120 4.70 6.35 12.56
C MET A 120 3.99 5.23 13.34
N PRO A 121 3.16 5.57 14.35
CA PRO A 121 2.49 4.59 15.20
C PRO A 121 1.55 3.67 14.43
N GLU A 122 1.07 4.06 13.24
CA GLU A 122 0.27 3.21 12.36
C GLU A 122 0.99 1.93 11.92
N LEU A 123 2.33 1.85 12.05
CA LEU A 123 3.10 0.64 11.79
C LEU A 123 2.80 -0.50 12.78
N LEU A 124 2.19 -0.19 13.92
CA LEU A 124 1.73 -1.18 14.90
C LEU A 124 0.28 -1.65 14.62
N GLU A 125 -0.37 -1.09 13.59
CA GLU A 125 -1.79 -1.29 13.30
C GLU A 125 -2.03 -1.88 11.90
N LEU A 126 -1.13 -2.74 11.44
CA LEU A 126 -1.13 -3.27 10.06
C LEU A 126 -2.37 -4.09 9.69
N HIS A 127 -3.03 -4.68 10.69
CA HIS A 127 -4.23 -5.52 10.52
C HIS A 127 -5.36 -5.10 11.47
N ALA A 128 -5.36 -3.84 11.90
CA ALA A 128 -6.30 -3.38 12.92
C ALA A 128 -7.66 -2.95 12.37
N TYR A 129 -7.81 -2.78 11.05
CA TYR A 129 -9.01 -2.20 10.45
C TYR A 129 -9.64 -3.15 9.42
N GLN A 130 -10.96 -3.22 9.42
CA GLN A 130 -11.75 -4.04 8.52
C GLN A 130 -12.69 -3.14 7.72
N VAL A 131 -12.79 -3.40 6.41
CA VAL A 131 -13.85 -2.85 5.56
C VAL A 131 -15.06 -3.76 5.67
N TRP A 132 -16.23 -3.17 5.84
CA TRP A 132 -17.50 -3.85 5.96
C TRP A 132 -18.44 -3.39 4.87
N ARG A 133 -19.38 -4.25 4.51
CA ARG A 133 -20.56 -3.93 3.71
C ARG A 133 -21.83 -4.39 4.41
N GLN A 134 -22.95 -3.82 4.03
CA GLN A 134 -24.26 -4.37 4.39
C GLN A 134 -24.56 -5.60 3.53
N GLY A 135 -24.86 -6.73 4.17
CA GLY A 135 -25.38 -7.95 3.53
C GLY A 135 -26.85 -7.80 3.13
N ASP A 136 -27.35 -8.75 2.34
CA ASP A 136 -28.75 -8.74 1.86
C ASP A 136 -29.76 -8.94 3.00
N ASP A 137 -29.31 -9.53 4.11
CA ASP A 137 -30.04 -9.70 5.36
C ASP A 137 -29.96 -8.47 6.29
N GLY A 138 -29.29 -7.40 5.84
CA GLY A 138 -29.05 -6.18 6.60
C GLY A 138 -27.88 -6.29 7.59
N ASN A 139 -27.22 -7.44 7.73
CA ASN A 139 -26.14 -7.64 8.69
C ASN A 139 -24.78 -7.20 8.13
N PRO A 140 -23.83 -6.80 8.99
CA PRO A 140 -22.44 -6.55 8.59
C PRO A 140 -21.77 -7.77 7.98
N MET A 141 -21.15 -7.60 6.81
CA MET A 141 -20.29 -8.60 6.18
C MET A 141 -18.89 -8.03 5.97
N PRO A 142 -17.82 -8.72 6.43
CA PRO A 142 -16.46 -8.25 6.22
C PRO A 142 -16.07 -8.38 4.74
N MET A 143 -15.23 -7.46 4.28
CA MET A 143 -14.65 -7.46 2.94
C MET A 143 -13.15 -7.67 3.01
N GLY A 144 -12.69 -8.80 2.46
CA GLY A 144 -11.28 -9.18 2.52
C GLY A 144 -10.75 -9.32 3.94
N ASP A 145 -9.43 -9.35 4.05
CA ASP A 145 -8.74 -9.47 5.34
C ASP A 145 -8.54 -8.10 6.01
N PRO A 146 -8.41 -8.07 7.35
CA PRO A 146 -8.01 -6.87 8.08
C PRO A 146 -6.69 -6.28 7.58
N THR A 147 -6.64 -4.95 7.54
CA THR A 147 -5.59 -4.16 6.92
C THR A 147 -5.32 -2.88 7.71
N THR A 148 -4.45 -2.02 7.18
CA THR A 148 -4.15 -0.70 7.76
C THR A 148 -5.38 0.21 7.64
N ARG A 149 -5.48 1.20 8.54
CA ARG A 149 -6.54 2.23 8.44
C ARG A 149 -6.58 2.91 7.07
N ARG A 150 -5.40 3.28 6.55
CA ARG A 150 -5.25 4.00 5.29
C ARG A 150 -5.77 3.17 4.13
N ASP A 151 -5.38 1.90 4.10
CA ASP A 151 -5.81 0.94 3.09
C ASP A 151 -7.34 0.72 3.13
N ALA A 152 -7.90 0.48 4.32
CA ALA A 152 -9.33 0.29 4.50
C ALA A 152 -10.15 1.52 4.06
N GLN A 153 -9.69 2.73 4.42
CA GLN A 153 -10.34 3.98 3.99
C GLN A 153 -10.25 4.19 2.48
N CYS A 154 -9.09 3.91 1.89
CA CYS A 154 -8.92 3.95 0.44
C CYS A 154 -9.87 2.98 -0.26
N TRP A 155 -10.06 1.78 0.29
CA TRP A 155 -10.97 0.78 -0.28
C TRP A 155 -12.43 1.23 -0.21
N SER A 156 -12.89 1.71 0.95
CA SER A 156 -14.26 2.21 1.12
C SER A 156 -14.56 3.32 0.13
N ALA A 157 -13.64 4.29 -0.02
CA ALA A 157 -13.80 5.39 -0.96
C ALA A 157 -13.87 4.91 -2.43
N GLU A 158 -13.05 3.92 -2.81
CA GLU A 158 -13.11 3.31 -4.13
C GLU A 158 -14.47 2.63 -4.39
N LEU A 159 -14.95 1.84 -3.43
CA LEU A 159 -16.24 1.15 -3.52
C LEU A 159 -17.41 2.14 -3.61
N GLU A 160 -17.39 3.19 -2.80
CA GLU A 160 -18.41 4.25 -2.85
C GLU A 160 -18.40 4.99 -4.20
N SER A 161 -17.23 5.17 -4.82
CA SER A 161 -17.11 5.82 -6.14
C SER A 161 -17.70 5.01 -7.30
N SER A 162 -17.87 3.69 -7.12
CA SER A 162 -18.38 2.78 -8.16
C SER A 162 -19.90 2.83 -8.36
N MET A 163 -20.61 3.71 -7.64
CA MET A 163 -22.08 3.89 -7.69
C MET A 163 -22.90 2.63 -7.37
N HIS A 164 -22.33 1.66 -6.64
CA HIS A 164 -23.09 0.53 -6.12
C HIS A 164 -24.06 0.99 -5.01
N LYS A 165 -25.28 0.45 -4.99
CA LYS A 165 -26.29 0.70 -3.94
C LYS A 165 -26.01 -0.10 -2.67
N GLN A 166 -24.77 -0.07 -2.20
CA GLN A 166 -24.36 -0.74 -0.96
C GLN A 166 -23.73 0.28 -0.02
N ILE A 167 -23.94 0.07 1.28
CA ILE A 167 -23.31 0.89 2.32
C ILE A 167 -22.01 0.19 2.71
N TYR A 168 -20.91 0.93 2.65
CA TYR A 168 -19.59 0.51 3.09
C TYR A 168 -19.15 1.33 4.29
N TRP A 169 -18.39 0.73 5.20
CA TRP A 169 -17.77 1.46 6.30
C TRP A 169 -16.50 0.77 6.78
N VAL A 170 -15.67 1.53 7.51
CA VAL A 170 -14.44 1.05 8.11
C VAL A 170 -14.60 1.05 9.62
N SER A 171 -14.20 -0.03 10.29
CA SER A 171 -14.08 -0.07 11.75
C SER A 171 -12.79 -0.72 12.17
N ARG A 172 -12.37 -0.49 13.42
CA ARG A 172 -11.34 -1.30 14.04
C ARG A 172 -11.88 -2.71 14.30
N CYS A 173 -11.05 -3.73 14.20
CA CYS A 173 -11.47 -5.14 14.42
C CYS A 173 -11.94 -5.37 15.87
N ASP A 174 -11.31 -4.71 16.84
CA ASP A 174 -11.65 -4.85 18.26
C ASP A 174 -13.05 -4.27 18.59
N ASP A 175 -13.52 -3.29 17.81
CA ASP A 175 -14.79 -2.60 18.03
C ASP A 175 -16.02 -3.46 17.71
N VAL A 176 -15.86 -4.54 16.95
CA VAL A 176 -16.99 -5.39 16.52
C VAL A 176 -17.31 -6.47 17.55
N SER A 177 -16.32 -6.88 18.35
CA SER A 177 -16.52 -7.81 19.47
C SER A 177 -17.34 -7.23 20.63
N SER A 178 -17.44 -5.90 20.71
CA SER A 178 -18.24 -5.18 21.72
C SER A 178 -19.62 -4.71 21.22
N LYS A 179 -19.93 -4.90 19.92
CA LYS A 179 -21.14 -4.37 19.27
C LYS A 179 -22.10 -5.44 18.74
N THR A 180 -22.03 -6.67 19.25
CA THR A 180 -23.03 -7.73 18.99
C THR A 180 -24.41 -7.49 19.63
N GLN A 181 -24.70 -6.27 20.09
CA GLN A 181 -26.07 -5.81 20.28
C GLN A 181 -26.31 -4.55 19.45
N PRO A 182 -27.15 -4.60 18.41
CA PRO A 182 -27.63 -3.38 17.80
C PRO A 182 -28.55 -2.67 18.80
N LEU A 183 -28.11 -1.52 19.29
CA LEU A 183 -29.01 -0.51 19.88
C LEU A 183 -29.79 0.11 18.72
N TRP A 184 -30.89 -0.53 18.34
CA TRP A 184 -31.93 0.15 17.58
C TRP A 184 -32.61 1.17 18.51
N PRO A 185 -32.86 2.42 18.07
CA PRO A 185 -33.76 3.30 18.80
C PRO A 185 -35.16 2.69 18.71
N ASP A 186 -35.79 2.51 19.87
CA ASP A 186 -37.15 1.98 20.02
C ASP A 186 -38.11 2.57 18.99
N GLY A 187 -38.82 1.67 18.32
CA GLY A 187 -39.87 2.00 17.37
C GLY A 187 -40.95 2.87 18.01
N ARG A 188 -41.37 3.89 17.25
CA ARG A 188 -42.72 4.45 17.31
C ARG A 188 -43.44 4.10 16.03
#